data_AF-A0A8D8AWU5-F1
#
_entry.id   AF-A0A8D8AWU5-F1
#
_cell.length_a   1.000
_cell.length_b   1.000
_cell.length_c   1.000
_cell.angle_alpha   90.00
_cell.angle_beta   90.00
_cell.angle_gamma   90.00
#
_symmetry.space_group_name_H-M   'P 1'
#
loop_
_entity.id
_entity.type
_entity.pdbx_description
1 polymer ?
#
loop_
_entity_poly.entity_id
_entity_poly.type
_entity_poly.pdbx_seq_one_letter_code
_entity_poly.pdbx_strand_id
1 'polypeptide(L)'
;MSLVTRFVTNRWMMWFLELLILGISFIEYCKGQGFSAIGPNTIRPNTPYSISFTNSFPCHAPVDVTLQGGPVGCKLSINQTISAIVSRRTGKSVSFKVGNIAKGNYKVLVRCKDVGIPFNEEIDLAYDGKTESIFILLDKPVYKPGDVLKFRIVVVDVNTRPAADIKTVNVTLSDANGNSIRRWPFGKLQHGVFESQVQLASSPTLGLWSFTVIAGRSKAS
;
A
#
# COMPACT_ATOMS: atom_id res chain seq x y z
N MET A 1 70.13 20.69 48.51
CA MET A 1 68.79 21.26 48.80
C MET A 1 67.79 20.47 47.97
N SER A 2 67.03 19.56 48.59
CA SER A 2 66.12 18.63 47.89
C SER A 2 64.69 19.04 48.20
N LEU A 3 63.94 19.42 47.16
CA LEU A 3 62.53 19.82 47.24
C LEU A 3 61.66 18.59 46.99
N VAL A 4 60.94 18.16 48.02
CA VAL A 4 59.95 17.08 47.92
C VAL A 4 58.58 17.71 47.69
N THR A 5 58.04 17.60 46.48
CA THR A 5 56.67 18.01 46.16
C THR A 5 55.70 16.88 46.52
N ARG A 6 54.90 17.09 47.57
CA ARG A 6 53.75 16.22 47.88
C ARG A 6 52.56 16.67 47.04
N PHE A 7 52.20 15.90 46.02
CA PHE A 7 50.91 16.04 45.34
C PHE A 7 49.80 15.59 46.28
N VAL A 8 48.96 16.53 46.73
CA VAL A 8 47.72 16.23 47.45
C VAL A 8 46.68 15.87 46.39
N THR A 9 46.44 14.59 46.18
CA THR A 9 45.33 14.15 45.33
C THR A 9 44.02 14.48 46.03
N ASN A 10 43.26 15.42 45.47
CA ASN A 10 41.97 15.81 46.02
C ASN A 10 41.00 14.62 45.88
N ARG A 11 40.66 13.99 47.01
CA ARG A 11 39.79 12.80 47.04
C ARG A 11 38.48 13.06 46.30
N TRP A 12 37.90 14.25 46.43
CA TRP A 12 36.69 14.66 45.70
C TRP A 12 36.84 14.65 44.18
N MET A 13 38.04 14.95 43.67
CA MET A 13 38.34 14.94 42.23
C MET A 13 38.42 13.51 41.68
N MET A 14 38.91 12.56 42.47
CA MET A 14 38.99 11.14 42.09
C MET A 14 37.58 10.51 42.01
N TRP A 15 36.71 10.80 42.98
CA TRP A 15 35.30 10.34 42.96
C TRP A 15 34.51 10.91 41.77
N PHE A 16 34.77 12.18 41.40
CA PHE A 16 34.14 12.80 40.24
C PHE A 16 34.61 12.14 38.93
N LEU A 17 35.90 11.79 38.81
CA LEU A 17 36.43 11.08 37.66
C LEU A 17 35.84 9.67 37.53
N GLU A 18 35.71 8.93 38.63
CA GLU A 18 35.08 7.60 38.64
C GLU A 18 33.59 7.67 38.24
N LEU A 19 32.84 8.65 38.74
CA LEU A 19 31.45 8.89 38.33
C LEU A 19 31.34 9.26 36.84
N LEU A 20 32.28 10.03 36.31
CA LEU A 20 32.32 10.44 34.91
C LEU A 20 32.65 9.26 33.99
N ILE A 21 33.54 8.36 34.40
CA ILE A 21 33.88 7.11 33.68
C ILE A 21 32.68 6.14 33.66
N LEU A 22 31.99 5.97 34.81
CA LEU A 22 30.77 5.18 34.90
C LEU A 22 29.64 5.76 34.03
N GLY A 23 29.49 7.10 34.01
CA GLY A 23 28.51 7.79 33.17
C GLY A 23 28.75 7.63 31.66
N ILE A 24 30.02 7.64 31.21
CA ILE A 24 30.37 7.44 29.79
C ILE A 24 30.06 6.01 29.34
N SER A 25 30.27 5.01 30.20
CA SER A 25 29.95 3.61 29.88
C SER A 25 28.45 3.36 29.67
N PHE A 26 27.58 4.16 30.30
CA PHE A 26 26.13 4.10 30.10
C PHE A 26 25.68 4.67 28.75
N ILE A 27 26.37 5.69 28.22
CA ILE A 27 26.00 6.32 26.93
C ILE A 27 26.31 5.40 25.73
N GLU A 28 27.34 4.55 25.84
CA GLU A 28 27.71 3.59 24.79
C GLU A 28 26.67 2.46 24.61
N TYR A 29 25.87 2.14 25.63
CA TYR A 29 24.92 1.03 25.60
C TYR A 29 23.59 1.35 24.87
N CYS A 30 23.35 2.62 24.53
CA CYS A 30 22.11 3.07 23.90
C CYS A 30 22.21 3.31 22.39
N LYS A 31 23.17 2.70 21.68
CA LYS A 31 23.16 2.69 20.21
C LYS A 31 22.20 1.61 19.71
N GLY A 32 20.90 1.88 19.73
CA GLY A 32 19.88 1.05 19.07
C GLY A 32 20.08 1.03 17.56
N GLN A 33 20.98 0.17 17.08
CA GLN A 33 21.19 -0.07 15.66
C GLN A 33 20.22 -1.15 15.20
N GLY A 34 19.72 -1.01 13.97
CA GLY A 34 18.74 -1.93 13.42
C GLY A 34 18.67 -1.82 11.90
N PHE A 35 18.17 -2.89 11.32
CA PHE A 35 17.81 -2.99 9.91
C PHE A 35 16.32 -3.30 9.82
N SER A 36 15.59 -2.53 9.02
CA SER A 36 14.15 -2.70 8.85
C SER A 36 13.75 -2.67 7.38
N ALA A 37 12.69 -3.40 7.06
CA ALA A 37 12.06 -3.45 5.75
C ALA A 37 10.56 -3.19 5.90
N ILE A 38 10.01 -2.33 5.05
CA ILE A 38 8.59 -1.94 5.08
C ILE A 38 8.04 -2.04 3.66
N GLY A 39 6.92 -2.73 3.51
CA GLY A 39 6.20 -2.86 2.24
C GLY A 39 4.72 -3.15 2.45
N PRO A 40 3.91 -3.07 1.38
CA PRO A 40 2.49 -3.42 1.44
C PRO A 40 2.28 -4.90 1.76
N ASN A 41 1.27 -5.23 2.58
CA ASN A 41 0.86 -6.63 2.80
C ASN A 41 -0.06 -7.17 1.67
N THR A 42 -0.12 -6.48 0.53
CA THR A 42 -1.06 -6.78 -0.55
C THR A 42 -0.39 -6.65 -1.89
N ILE A 43 -0.66 -7.59 -2.79
CA ILE A 43 -0.21 -7.57 -4.18
C ILE A 43 -1.40 -7.41 -5.11
N ARG A 44 -1.25 -6.52 -6.11
CA ARG A 44 -2.26 -6.25 -7.13
C ARG A 44 -1.70 -6.49 -8.53
N PRO A 45 -2.53 -6.96 -9.48
CA PRO A 45 -2.16 -7.00 -10.88
C PRO A 45 -1.75 -5.61 -11.41
N ASN A 46 -0.77 -5.57 -12.31
CA ASN A 46 -0.31 -4.38 -13.02
C ASN A 46 0.11 -3.20 -12.13
N THR A 47 0.38 -3.45 -10.84
CA THR A 47 0.78 -2.41 -9.87
C THR A 47 2.18 -2.72 -9.37
N PRO A 48 3.14 -1.78 -9.46
CA PRO A 48 4.50 -2.04 -8.98
C PRO A 48 4.50 -2.31 -7.47
N TYR A 49 5.20 -3.36 -7.05
CA TYR A 49 5.33 -3.73 -5.64
C TYR A 49 6.65 -3.19 -5.11
N SER A 50 6.60 -2.27 -4.14
CA SER A 50 7.79 -1.55 -3.65
C SER A 50 8.03 -1.79 -2.17
N ILE A 51 9.28 -2.10 -1.81
CA ILE A 51 9.74 -2.29 -0.43
C ILE A 51 10.78 -1.22 -0.13
N SER A 52 10.69 -0.62 1.04
CA SER A 52 11.66 0.35 1.54
C SER A 52 12.45 -0.23 2.69
N PHE A 53 13.77 -0.08 2.61
CA PHE A 53 14.72 -0.55 3.60
C PHE A 53 15.31 0.64 4.35
N THR A 54 15.57 0.45 5.64
CA THR A 54 16.33 1.41 6.47
C THR A 54 17.45 0.67 7.17
N ASN A 55 18.68 1.14 7.00
CA ASN A 55 19.87 0.57 7.62
C ASN A 55 20.51 1.59 8.56
N SER A 56 20.45 1.33 9.86
CA SER A 56 21.10 2.18 10.88
C SER A 56 22.52 1.71 11.25
N PHE A 57 22.96 0.56 10.72
CA PHE A 57 24.30 0.03 10.96
C PHE A 57 25.38 0.89 10.26
N PRO A 58 26.62 0.91 10.78
CA PRO A 58 27.74 1.60 10.18
C PRO A 58 28.36 0.85 8.97
N CYS A 59 27.85 -0.33 8.61
CA CYS A 59 28.25 -1.10 7.44
C CYS A 59 27.16 -1.10 6.35
N HIS A 60 27.56 -1.42 5.11
CA HIS A 60 26.62 -1.59 4.00
C HIS A 60 25.93 -2.94 4.12
N ALA A 61 24.61 -2.98 3.93
CA ALA A 61 23.82 -4.21 3.96
C ALA A 61 23.49 -4.66 2.53
N PRO A 62 24.18 -5.67 1.98
CA PRO A 62 23.76 -6.33 0.74
C PRO A 62 22.51 -7.19 1.00
N VAL A 63 21.44 -6.95 0.25
CA VAL A 63 20.15 -7.61 0.42
C VAL A 63 19.68 -8.19 -0.91
N ASP A 64 19.21 -9.43 -0.87
CA ASP A 64 18.46 -10.06 -1.95
C ASP A 64 16.98 -10.07 -1.58
N VAL A 65 16.17 -9.54 -2.47
CA VAL A 65 14.72 -9.50 -2.33
C VAL A 65 14.12 -10.35 -3.43
N THR A 66 13.37 -11.39 -3.08
CA THR A 66 12.71 -12.29 -4.02
C THR A 66 11.22 -12.17 -3.87
N LEU A 67 10.55 -11.77 -4.95
CA LEU A 67 9.10 -11.84 -5.09
C LEU A 67 8.76 -13.12 -5.86
N GLN A 68 8.00 -14.02 -5.23
CA GLN A 68 7.60 -15.26 -5.87
C GLN A 68 6.16 -15.65 -5.53
N GLY A 69 5.50 -16.34 -6.45
CA GLY A 69 4.15 -16.83 -6.23
C GLY A 69 3.45 -17.25 -7.50
N GLY A 70 2.23 -17.75 -7.35
CA GLY A 70 1.39 -18.11 -8.47
C GLY A 70 0.07 -18.75 -8.09
N PRO A 71 -0.74 -19.11 -9.11
CA PRO A 71 -2.01 -19.80 -8.91
C PRO A 71 -1.77 -21.15 -8.22
N VAL A 72 -2.68 -21.51 -7.31
CA VAL A 72 -2.61 -22.79 -6.59
C VAL A 72 -2.66 -23.95 -7.58
N GLY A 73 -1.73 -24.91 -7.46
CA GLY A 73 -1.67 -26.09 -8.32
C GLY A 73 -1.03 -25.87 -9.70
N CYS A 74 -0.50 -24.69 -9.98
CA CYS A 74 0.25 -24.38 -11.21
C CYS A 74 1.70 -23.98 -10.90
N LYS A 75 2.53 -23.91 -11.96
CA LYS A 75 3.89 -23.36 -11.86
C LYS A 75 3.86 -21.90 -11.40
N LEU A 76 4.92 -21.47 -10.72
CA LEU A 76 5.12 -20.08 -10.27
C LEU A 76 4.88 -19.10 -11.44
N SER A 77 3.94 -18.17 -11.27
CA SER A 77 3.66 -17.11 -12.26
C SER A 77 4.68 -15.98 -12.16
N ILE A 78 5.21 -15.75 -10.97
CA ILE A 78 6.26 -14.76 -10.69
C ILE A 78 7.38 -15.44 -9.91
N ASN A 79 8.62 -15.20 -10.34
CA ASN A 79 9.84 -15.49 -9.60
C ASN A 79 10.91 -14.47 -10.01
N GLN A 80 10.92 -13.33 -9.32
CA GLN A 80 11.83 -12.21 -9.60
C GLN A 80 12.69 -11.96 -8.37
N THR A 81 14.00 -11.86 -8.57
CA THR A 81 14.96 -11.51 -7.51
C THR A 81 15.68 -10.23 -7.89
N ILE A 82 15.76 -9.29 -6.94
CA ILE A 82 16.52 -8.05 -7.07
C ILE A 82 17.54 -8.02 -5.93
N SER A 83 18.81 -7.92 -6.31
CA SER A 83 19.91 -7.66 -5.37
C SER A 83 20.14 -6.15 -5.25
N ALA A 84 20.19 -5.65 -4.03
CA ALA A 84 20.43 -4.24 -3.74
C ALA A 84 21.33 -4.08 -2.53
N ILE A 85 22.21 -3.08 -2.57
CA ILE A 85 23.02 -2.68 -1.42
C ILE A 85 22.35 -1.49 -0.74
N VAL A 86 21.96 -1.64 0.53
CA VAL A 86 21.47 -0.56 1.40
C VAL A 86 22.65 0.02 2.16
N SER A 87 23.03 1.25 1.85
CA SER A 87 24.24 1.85 2.41
C SER A 87 24.12 2.07 3.92
N ARG A 88 25.28 2.13 4.59
CA ARG A 88 25.35 2.43 6.03
C ARG A 88 24.60 3.72 6.36
N ARG A 89 23.84 3.74 7.46
CA ARG A 89 23.09 4.91 7.94
C ARG A 89 22.19 5.57 6.87
N THR A 90 21.58 4.77 6.00
CA THR A 90 20.70 5.27 4.93
C THR A 90 19.50 4.37 4.71
N GLY A 91 18.53 4.86 3.94
CA GLY A 91 17.44 4.06 3.40
C GLY A 91 17.61 3.80 1.90
N LYS A 92 16.93 2.77 1.40
CA LYS A 92 16.87 2.45 -0.03
C LYS A 92 15.57 1.73 -0.34
N SER A 93 14.96 2.01 -1.49
CA SER A 93 13.77 1.29 -1.94
C SER A 93 14.07 0.40 -3.13
N VAL A 94 13.38 -0.74 -3.20
CA VAL A 94 13.42 -1.71 -4.31
C VAL A 94 11.99 -1.86 -4.82
N SER A 95 11.82 -1.84 -6.15
CA SER A 95 10.51 -1.93 -6.79
C SER A 95 10.49 -3.04 -7.82
N PHE A 96 9.49 -3.92 -7.72
CA PHE A 96 9.23 -5.00 -8.66
C PHE A 96 8.16 -4.56 -9.65
N LYS A 97 8.39 -4.83 -10.94
CA LYS A 97 7.36 -4.67 -11.98
C LYS A 97 6.48 -5.91 -11.97
N VAL A 98 5.29 -5.77 -11.39
CA VAL A 98 4.26 -6.82 -11.36
C VAL A 98 3.38 -6.69 -12.59
N GLY A 99 3.29 -7.75 -13.38
CA GLY A 99 2.42 -7.81 -14.55
C GLY A 99 0.97 -8.21 -14.19
N ASN A 100 0.24 -8.69 -15.18
CA ASN A 100 -1.08 -9.26 -14.98
C ASN A 100 -0.97 -10.62 -14.28
N ILE A 101 -1.35 -10.67 -13.01
CA ILE A 101 -1.31 -11.88 -12.18
C ILE A 101 -2.72 -12.39 -11.87
N ALA A 102 -2.86 -13.70 -11.77
CA ALA A 102 -4.11 -14.34 -11.35
C ALA A 102 -4.14 -14.53 -9.83
N LYS A 103 -5.33 -14.84 -9.30
CA LYS A 103 -5.51 -15.19 -7.88
C LYS A 103 -4.63 -16.38 -7.52
N GLY A 104 -3.86 -16.26 -6.45
CA GLY A 104 -2.89 -17.24 -6.04
C GLY A 104 -2.19 -16.87 -4.74
N ASN A 105 -1.18 -17.66 -4.39
CA ASN A 105 -0.37 -17.45 -3.19
C ASN A 105 0.93 -16.77 -3.60
N TYR A 106 1.17 -15.61 -3.00
CA TYR A 106 2.34 -14.78 -3.27
C TYR A 106 3.08 -14.52 -1.98
N LYS A 107 4.40 -14.46 -2.07
CA LYS A 107 5.28 -14.19 -0.94
C LYS A 107 6.49 -13.39 -1.34
N VAL A 108 7.02 -12.69 -0.37
CA VAL A 108 8.26 -11.93 -0.49
C VAL A 108 9.25 -12.49 0.51
N LEU A 109 10.43 -12.83 0.01
CA LEU A 109 11.57 -13.25 0.79
C LEU A 109 12.61 -12.14 0.76
N VAL A 110 13.02 -11.67 1.93
CA VAL A 110 14.09 -10.68 2.08
C VAL A 110 15.23 -11.32 2.84
N ARG A 111 16.41 -11.38 2.23
CA ARG A 111 17.59 -11.99 2.82
C ARG A 111 18.79 -11.05 2.75
N CYS A 112 19.33 -10.66 3.90
CA CYS A 112 20.63 -9.99 3.96
C CYS A 112 21.76 -11.02 3.83
N LYS A 113 22.75 -10.71 3.00
CA LYS A 113 23.93 -11.56 2.77
C LYS A 113 25.02 -11.37 3.80
N ASP A 114 24.98 -10.28 4.56
CA ASP A 114 25.98 -9.98 5.57
C ASP A 114 25.68 -10.72 6.87
N VAL A 115 26.67 -11.45 7.39
CA VAL A 115 26.58 -12.21 8.64
C VAL A 115 26.40 -11.27 9.85
N GLY A 116 26.89 -10.03 9.75
CA GLY A 116 26.72 -9.01 10.79
C GLY A 116 25.30 -8.46 10.94
N ILE A 117 24.42 -8.74 9.96
CA ILE A 117 23.03 -8.29 9.96
C ILE A 117 22.13 -9.50 9.69
N PRO A 118 21.74 -10.28 10.73
CA PRO A 118 20.90 -11.45 10.57
C PRO A 118 19.48 -11.02 10.21
N PHE A 119 19.19 -10.94 8.91
CA PHE A 119 17.88 -10.56 8.39
C PHE A 119 17.45 -11.56 7.31
N ASN A 120 16.49 -12.42 7.62
CA ASN A 120 15.94 -13.41 6.70
C ASN A 120 14.46 -13.61 6.99
N GLU A 121 13.63 -12.80 6.35
CA GLU A 121 12.19 -12.75 6.57
C GLU A 121 11.43 -13.22 5.33
N GLU A 122 10.42 -14.06 5.54
CA GLU A 122 9.49 -14.52 4.52
C GLU A 122 8.07 -14.08 4.91
N ILE A 123 7.42 -13.34 4.01
CA ILE A 123 6.12 -12.71 4.26
C ILE A 123 5.15 -13.10 3.16
N ASP A 124 4.02 -13.69 3.54
CA ASP A 124 2.91 -13.96 2.63
C ASP A 124 2.16 -12.67 2.31
N LEU A 125 1.80 -12.48 1.04
CA LEU A 125 1.07 -11.32 0.56
C LEU A 125 -0.39 -11.67 0.28
N ALA A 126 -1.30 -10.80 0.70
CA ALA A 126 -2.70 -10.90 0.32
C ALA A 126 -2.89 -10.53 -1.16
N TYR A 127 -3.54 -11.39 -1.94
CA TYR A 127 -3.90 -11.07 -3.32
C TYR A 127 -5.15 -10.19 -3.37
N ASP A 128 -5.05 -9.03 -4.03
CA ASP A 128 -6.19 -8.17 -4.35
C ASP A 128 -6.32 -8.06 -5.87
N GLY A 129 -7.40 -8.64 -6.41
CA GLY A 129 -7.66 -8.68 -7.85
C GLY A 129 -8.32 -7.40 -8.39
N LYS A 130 -8.52 -6.37 -7.56
CA LYS A 130 -9.14 -5.12 -7.97
C LYS A 130 -8.18 -4.30 -8.84
N THR A 131 -8.52 -4.16 -10.12
CA THR A 131 -7.77 -3.32 -11.07
C THR A 131 -8.39 -1.94 -11.25
N GLU A 132 -9.68 -1.80 -10.98
CA GLU A 132 -10.44 -0.56 -11.20
C GLU A 132 -11.36 -0.27 -10.01
N SER A 133 -11.59 1.01 -9.76
CA SER A 133 -12.60 1.51 -8.81
C SER A 133 -13.72 2.23 -9.54
N ILE A 134 -14.95 2.07 -9.04
CA ILE A 134 -16.14 2.71 -9.56
C ILE A 134 -16.72 3.58 -8.46
N PHE A 135 -17.01 4.84 -8.78
CA PHE A 135 -17.69 5.78 -7.89
C PHE A 135 -19.00 6.23 -8.53
N ILE A 136 -20.04 6.31 -7.70
CA ILE A 136 -21.38 6.75 -8.08
C ILE A 136 -21.61 8.08 -7.38
N LEU A 137 -21.81 9.13 -8.17
CA LEU A 137 -22.02 10.49 -7.67
C LEU A 137 -23.43 10.92 -8.05
N LEU A 138 -24.22 11.32 -7.06
CA LEU A 138 -25.55 11.87 -7.24
C LEU A 138 -25.49 13.38 -7.04
N ASP A 139 -26.36 14.14 -7.71
CA ASP A 139 -26.48 15.58 -7.44
C ASP A 139 -27.15 15.86 -6.09
N LYS A 140 -27.96 14.92 -5.58
CA LYS A 140 -28.64 15.00 -4.28
C LYS A 140 -28.72 13.62 -3.61
N PRO A 141 -28.72 13.55 -2.27
CA PRO A 141 -28.89 12.29 -1.55
C PRO A 141 -30.34 11.80 -1.48
N VAL A 142 -31.33 12.69 -1.67
CA VAL A 142 -32.76 12.39 -1.60
C VAL A 142 -33.49 13.10 -2.74
N TYR A 143 -34.41 12.37 -3.40
CA TYR A 143 -35.22 12.87 -4.50
C TYR A 143 -36.71 12.81 -4.16
N LYS A 144 -37.48 13.77 -4.66
CA LYS A 144 -38.93 13.83 -4.53
C LYS A 144 -39.62 13.24 -5.76
N PRO A 145 -40.89 12.82 -5.64
CA PRO A 145 -41.71 12.49 -6.80
C PRO A 145 -41.69 13.60 -7.86
N GLY A 146 -41.50 13.23 -9.13
CA GLY A 146 -41.36 14.19 -10.23
C GLY A 146 -40.00 14.87 -10.37
N ASP A 147 -39.01 14.58 -9.50
CA ASP A 147 -37.66 15.11 -9.68
C ASP A 147 -36.94 14.46 -10.88
N VAL A 148 -35.98 15.20 -11.44
CA VAL A 148 -34.98 14.64 -12.36
C VAL A 148 -33.80 14.14 -11.54
N LEU A 149 -33.58 12.82 -11.54
CA LEU A 149 -32.41 12.21 -10.93
C LEU A 149 -31.21 12.39 -11.86
N LYS A 150 -30.14 13.03 -11.38
CA LYS A 150 -28.89 13.23 -12.13
C LYS A 150 -27.75 12.50 -11.44
N PHE A 151 -26.94 11.80 -12.21
CA PHE A 151 -25.83 11.02 -11.68
C PHE A 151 -24.63 11.00 -12.61
N ARG A 152 -23.47 10.71 -12.01
CA ARG A 152 -22.21 10.44 -12.71
C ARG A 152 -21.61 9.15 -12.19
N ILE A 153 -21.16 8.33 -13.12
CA ILE A 153 -20.34 7.15 -12.85
C ILE A 153 -18.91 7.50 -13.20
N VAL A 154 -17.99 7.34 -12.25
CA VAL A 154 -16.57 7.60 -12.46
C VAL A 154 -15.83 6.27 -12.30
N VAL A 155 -15.08 5.88 -13.33
CA VAL A 155 -14.27 4.66 -13.36
C VAL A 155 -12.81 5.02 -13.47
N VAL A 156 -12.01 4.57 -12.50
CA VAL A 156 -10.58 4.88 -12.40
C VAL A 156 -9.74 3.64 -12.17
N ASP A 157 -8.50 3.71 -12.63
CA ASP A 157 -7.48 2.68 -12.44
C ASP A 157 -6.91 2.67 -11.02
N VAL A 158 -6.02 1.72 -10.74
CA VAL A 158 -5.28 1.60 -9.47
C VAL A 158 -4.52 2.87 -9.06
N ASN A 159 -4.17 3.73 -10.03
CA ASN A 159 -3.47 4.99 -9.82
C ASN A 159 -4.44 6.19 -9.80
N THR A 160 -5.75 5.94 -9.67
CA THR A 160 -6.82 6.97 -9.65
C THR A 160 -6.91 7.81 -10.93
N ARG A 161 -6.35 7.32 -12.03
CA ARG A 161 -6.49 7.94 -13.35
C ARG A 161 -7.72 7.39 -14.06
N PRO A 162 -8.34 8.12 -14.98
CA PRO A 162 -9.40 7.57 -15.82
C PRO A 162 -9.04 6.21 -16.40
N ALA A 163 -9.92 5.21 -16.22
CA ALA A 163 -9.71 3.86 -16.70
C ALA A 163 -9.76 3.82 -18.24
N ALA A 164 -8.60 4.05 -18.88
CA ALA A 164 -8.51 4.26 -20.33
C ALA A 164 -8.96 3.04 -21.14
N ASP A 165 -8.79 1.84 -20.58
CA ASP A 165 -9.12 0.56 -21.23
C ASP A 165 -10.61 0.22 -21.18
N ILE A 166 -11.38 0.88 -20.31
CA ILE A 166 -12.82 0.69 -20.19
C ILE A 166 -13.56 1.80 -20.94
N LYS A 167 -14.28 1.42 -22.00
CA LYS A 167 -15.01 2.38 -22.85
C LYS A 167 -16.48 2.53 -22.51
N THR A 168 -17.07 1.53 -21.87
CA THR A 168 -18.50 1.50 -21.54
C THR A 168 -18.74 0.94 -20.15
N VAL A 169 -19.85 1.36 -19.56
CA VAL A 169 -20.37 0.84 -18.28
C VAL A 169 -21.80 0.34 -18.45
N ASN A 170 -22.16 -0.69 -17.70
CA ASN A 170 -23.53 -1.12 -17.55
C ASN A 170 -24.09 -0.58 -16.24
N VAL A 171 -25.11 0.28 -16.32
CA VAL A 171 -25.75 0.90 -15.15
C VAL A 171 -27.20 0.45 -15.08
N THR A 172 -27.63 0.01 -13.90
CA THR A 172 -29.03 -0.30 -13.60
C THR A 172 -29.47 0.53 -12.41
N LEU A 173 -30.60 1.22 -12.53
CA LEU A 173 -31.30 1.89 -11.44
C LEU A 173 -32.48 1.02 -11.03
N SER A 174 -32.55 0.67 -9.75
CA SER A 174 -33.63 -0.14 -9.18
C SER A 174 -34.37 0.63 -8.07
N ASP A 175 -35.69 0.43 -8.00
CA ASP A 175 -36.51 0.97 -6.92
C ASP A 175 -36.32 0.20 -5.59
N ALA A 176 -37.02 0.65 -4.55
CA ALA A 176 -36.97 0.03 -3.22
C ALA A 176 -37.47 -1.44 -3.18
N ASN A 177 -38.22 -1.87 -4.19
CA ASN A 177 -38.71 -3.25 -4.32
C ASN A 177 -37.78 -4.13 -5.17
N GLY A 178 -36.68 -3.57 -5.68
CA GLY A 178 -35.72 -4.26 -6.56
C GLY A 178 -36.11 -4.27 -8.04
N ASN A 179 -37.16 -3.55 -8.43
CA ASN A 179 -37.56 -3.46 -9.83
C ASN A 179 -36.61 -2.54 -10.60
N SER A 180 -36.11 -3.01 -11.74
CA SER A 180 -35.26 -2.18 -12.62
C SER A 180 -36.08 -1.10 -13.32
N ILE A 181 -35.95 0.14 -12.84
CA ILE A 181 -36.65 1.32 -13.37
C ILE A 181 -36.00 1.78 -14.68
N ARG A 182 -34.67 1.78 -14.75
CA ARG A 182 -33.92 2.20 -15.95
C ARG A 182 -32.60 1.46 -16.06
N ARG A 183 -32.20 1.15 -17.30
CA ARG A 183 -30.94 0.49 -17.62
C ARG A 183 -30.18 1.25 -18.72
N TRP A 184 -28.87 1.32 -18.56
CA TRP A 184 -27.92 1.84 -19.55
C TRP A 184 -26.87 0.75 -19.80
N PRO A 185 -27.13 -0.23 -20.70
CA PRO A 185 -26.24 -1.37 -20.89
C PRO A 185 -24.88 -1.01 -21.51
N PHE A 186 -24.82 0.12 -22.23
CA PHE A 186 -23.63 0.60 -22.94
C PHE A 186 -23.40 2.10 -22.69
N GLY A 187 -23.42 2.54 -21.43
CA GLY A 187 -23.11 3.92 -21.06
C GLY A 187 -21.68 4.27 -21.46
N LYS A 188 -21.51 5.10 -22.49
CA LYS A 188 -20.18 5.47 -23.01
C LYS A 188 -19.44 6.35 -22.01
N LEU A 189 -18.24 5.93 -21.63
CA LEU A 189 -17.35 6.72 -20.78
C LEU A 189 -16.60 7.75 -21.63
N GLN A 190 -16.59 8.99 -21.14
CA GLN A 190 -15.77 10.09 -21.64
C GLN A 190 -14.74 10.40 -20.56
N HIS A 191 -13.46 10.14 -20.85
CA HIS A 191 -12.38 10.29 -19.86
C HIS A 191 -12.69 9.59 -18.52
N GLY A 192 -13.20 8.36 -18.59
CA GLY A 192 -13.55 7.57 -17.39
C GLY A 192 -14.86 7.99 -16.71
N VAL A 193 -15.64 8.91 -17.27
CA VAL A 193 -16.89 9.41 -16.68
C VAL A 193 -18.08 9.13 -17.59
N PHE A 194 -19.17 8.60 -17.04
CA PHE A 194 -20.47 8.49 -17.70
C PHE A 194 -21.47 9.34 -16.93
N GLU A 195 -22.06 10.32 -17.61
CA GLU A 195 -23.08 11.20 -17.03
C GLU A 195 -24.45 10.86 -17.62
N SER A 196 -25.48 10.80 -16.77
CA SER A 196 -26.84 10.62 -17.24
C SER A 196 -27.87 11.18 -16.27
N GLN A 197 -29.11 11.19 -16.72
CA GLN A 197 -30.25 11.62 -15.92
C GLN A 197 -31.50 10.82 -16.29
N VAL A 198 -32.44 10.73 -15.35
CA VAL A 198 -33.73 10.08 -15.53
C VAL A 198 -34.82 10.85 -14.80
N GLN A 199 -35.93 11.09 -15.49
CA GLN A 199 -37.12 11.70 -14.91
C GLN A 199 -37.83 10.66 -14.02
N LEU A 200 -38.01 10.97 -12.73
CA LEU A 200 -38.80 10.14 -11.83
C LEU A 200 -40.29 10.35 -12.10
N ALA A 201 -41.08 9.29 -11.90
CA ALA A 201 -42.53 9.35 -12.00
C ALA A 201 -43.12 10.32 -10.95
N SER A 202 -44.33 10.83 -11.20
CA SER A 202 -45.07 11.67 -10.24
C SER A 202 -45.54 10.89 -9.01
N SER A 203 -45.63 9.56 -9.10
CA SER A 203 -45.95 8.66 -7.99
C SER A 203 -45.00 7.45 -8.00
N PRO A 204 -43.71 7.63 -7.66
CA PRO A 204 -42.72 6.55 -7.65
C PRO A 204 -42.85 5.71 -6.37
N THR A 205 -42.30 4.49 -6.40
CA THR A 205 -42.09 3.68 -5.19
C THR A 205 -41.22 4.45 -4.20
N LEU A 206 -41.71 4.70 -2.98
CA LEU A 206 -40.94 5.37 -1.93
C LEU A 206 -39.97 4.39 -1.26
N GLY A 207 -38.82 4.89 -0.82
CA GLY A 207 -37.82 4.11 -0.09
C GLY A 207 -36.42 4.26 -0.65
N LEU A 208 -35.54 3.31 -0.33
CA LEU A 208 -34.15 3.33 -0.76
C LEU A 208 -34.02 2.78 -2.18
N TRP A 209 -33.59 3.63 -3.11
CA TRP A 209 -33.27 3.22 -4.47
C TRP A 209 -31.80 2.88 -4.56
N SER A 210 -31.43 2.00 -5.49
CA SER A 210 -30.05 1.54 -5.63
C SER A 210 -29.59 1.61 -7.07
N PHE A 211 -28.30 1.91 -7.23
CA PHE A 211 -27.61 1.71 -8.49
C PHE A 211 -26.91 0.35 -8.46
N THR A 212 -26.75 -0.26 -9.62
CA THR A 212 -25.81 -1.35 -9.83
C THR A 212 -25.02 -1.04 -11.07
N VAL A 213 -23.71 -0.97 -10.92
CA VAL A 213 -22.78 -0.55 -11.96
C VAL A 213 -21.76 -1.64 -12.18
N ILE A 214 -21.58 -2.04 -13.44
CA ILE A 214 -20.57 -3.01 -13.85
C ILE A 214 -19.66 -2.34 -14.89
N ALA A 215 -18.35 -2.36 -14.63
CA ALA A 215 -17.33 -1.82 -15.50
C ALA A 215 -16.14 -2.79 -15.55
N GLY A 216 -15.89 -3.39 -16.71
CA GLY A 216 -14.86 -4.43 -16.85
C GLY A 216 -15.11 -5.61 -15.90
N ARG A 217 -14.17 -5.86 -14.97
CA ARG A 217 -14.30 -6.90 -13.93
C ARG A 217 -14.83 -6.39 -12.60
N SER A 218 -15.04 -5.08 -12.48
CA SER A 218 -15.47 -4.43 -11.24
C SER A 218 -16.98 -4.23 -11.22
N LYS A 219 -17.56 -4.38 -10.03
CA LYS A 219 -18.97 -4.09 -9.74
C LYS A 219 -19.05 -3.14 -8.56
N ALA A 220 -19.95 -2.17 -8.63
CA ALA A 220 -20.35 -1.29 -7.53
C ALA A 220 -21.87 -1.24 -7.41
N SER A 221 -22.37 -1.02 -6.20
CA SER A 221 -23.80 -0.89 -5.88
C SER A 221 -24.00 0.13 -4.78
#